data_AF-A0A3Q1GR18-F1
#
_entry.id   AF-A0A3Q1GR18-F1
#
_cell.length_a   1.000
_cell.length_b   1.000
_cell.length_c   1.000
_cell.angle_alpha   90.00
_cell.angle_beta   90.00
_cell.angle_gamma   90.00
#
_symmetry.space_group_name_H-M   'P 1'
#
loop_
_entity.id
_entity.type
_entity.pdbx_description
1 polymer ?
#
loop_
_entity_poly.entity_id
_entity_poly.type
_entity_poly.pdbx_seq_one_letter_code
_entity_poly.pdbx_strand_id
1 'polypeptide(L)'
;MEVTRKSNLSTVYSAIEEADFLAIDGEFSGISDGPNVSALTNGLDTPEERYTKLKKHSMDFLLFQFGLCTFKYDQTKSKTSPDIKFICQSSSIDFLASQGFDFNKVFCHGIPYLNQEEEAQLREQTEERRNQHANGVGTPSFISPSSSKGPAHVPEEHKDFINRVVEKVEALFSNSEKTLDLDPCTGFQRKLIYQTLNWK
;
A
#
# COMPACT_ATOMS: atom_id res chain seq x y z
N MET A 1 16.83 6.02 0.07
CA MET A 1 17.41 7.04 -0.83
C MET A 1 18.65 7.56 -0.13
N GLU A 2 19.79 7.64 -0.81
CA GLU A 2 21.01 8.23 -0.24
C GLU A 2 20.97 9.75 -0.39
N VAL A 3 20.94 10.47 0.74
CA VAL A 3 20.77 11.93 0.80
C VAL A 3 22.07 12.54 1.31
N THR A 4 22.77 13.29 0.44
CA THR A 4 24.03 13.98 0.75
C THR A 4 23.93 15.46 0.37
N ARG A 5 25.01 16.25 0.46
CA ARG A 5 24.99 17.72 0.37
C ARG A 5 24.27 18.36 -0.84
N LYS A 6 23.97 17.62 -1.91
CA LYS A 6 23.33 18.11 -3.15
C LYS A 6 21.99 17.43 -3.46
N SER A 7 21.19 17.12 -2.45
CA SER A 7 19.96 16.32 -2.60
C SER A 7 18.66 17.13 -2.58
N ASN A 8 17.56 16.47 -2.97
CA ASN A 8 16.25 17.04 -3.23
C ASN A 8 15.37 17.01 -1.96
N LEU A 9 15.45 18.09 -1.17
CA LEU A 9 14.76 18.24 0.11
C LEU A 9 13.22 18.17 -0.01
N SER A 10 12.68 18.59 -1.15
CA SER A 10 11.23 18.59 -1.41
C SER A 10 10.62 17.18 -1.32
N THR A 11 11.31 16.16 -1.84
CA THR A 11 10.84 14.77 -1.78
C THR A 11 10.78 14.25 -0.34
N VAL A 12 11.73 14.66 0.50
CA VAL A 12 11.74 14.29 1.92
C VAL A 12 10.56 14.95 2.65
N TYR A 13 10.29 16.23 2.38
CA TYR A 13 9.13 16.91 2.98
C TYR A 13 7.81 16.25 2.61
N SER A 14 7.58 15.97 1.32
CA SER A 14 6.35 15.30 0.88
C SER A 14 6.23 13.91 1.49
N ALA A 15 7.32 13.14 1.57
CA ALA A 15 7.30 11.81 2.18
C ALA A 15 6.97 11.85 3.68
N ILE A 16 7.42 12.88 4.42
CA ILE A 16 7.10 13.07 5.84
C ILE A 16 5.65 13.51 6.02
N GLU A 17 5.19 14.48 5.21
CA GLU A 17 3.83 15.02 5.29
C GLU A 17 2.76 13.98 4.97
N GLU A 18 3.07 13.08 4.03
CA GLU A 18 2.16 12.02 3.62
C GLU A 18 2.23 10.75 4.48
N ALA A 19 3.16 10.68 5.45
CA ALA A 19 3.33 9.50 6.28
C ALA A 19 2.33 9.46 7.44
N ASP A 20 1.86 8.26 7.76
CA ASP A 20 1.11 8.00 9.00
C ASP A 20 2.05 7.91 10.19
N PHE A 21 3.23 7.32 9.99
CA PHE A 21 4.29 7.27 10.99
C PHE A 21 5.68 7.22 10.37
N LEU A 22 6.66 7.54 11.21
CA LEU A 22 8.08 7.57 10.87
C LEU A 22 8.85 6.58 11.73
N ALA A 23 9.85 5.93 11.16
CA ALA A 23 10.89 5.24 11.91
C ALA A 23 12.23 5.94 11.67
N ILE A 24 12.99 6.14 12.74
CA ILE A 24 14.29 6.80 12.69
C ILE A 24 15.36 5.89 13.28
N ASP A 25 16.57 6.00 12.75
CA ASP A 25 17.76 5.34 13.26
C ASP A 25 18.98 6.22 13.06
N GLY A 26 20.02 6.05 13.86
CA GLY A 26 21.19 6.92 13.86
C GLY A 26 22.49 6.17 14.00
N GLU A 27 23.44 6.48 13.13
CA GLU A 27 24.80 5.95 13.24
C GLU A 27 25.70 7.01 13.87
N PHE A 28 26.47 6.62 14.88
CA PHE A 28 27.33 7.52 15.64
C PHE A 28 28.81 7.22 15.36
N SER A 29 29.67 8.23 15.48
CA SER A 29 31.12 8.08 15.32
C SER A 29 31.77 7.28 16.46
N GLY A 30 31.00 6.95 17.51
CA GLY A 30 31.39 6.13 18.65
C GLY A 30 30.27 6.09 19.70
N ILE A 31 30.46 5.32 20.77
CA ILE A 31 29.40 5.00 21.74
C ILE A 31 29.76 5.46 23.17
N SER A 32 31.02 5.33 23.59
CA SER A 32 31.50 5.82 24.89
C SER A 32 32.97 6.22 24.81
N ASP A 33 33.33 7.33 25.45
CA ASP A 33 34.68 7.88 25.54
C ASP A 33 35.49 7.33 26.74
N GLY A 34 34.91 6.39 27.50
CA GLY A 34 35.44 5.84 28.74
C GLY A 34 35.35 4.30 28.82
N PRO A 35 35.22 3.70 30.02
CA PRO A 35 34.97 2.26 30.16
C PRO A 35 33.74 1.83 29.34
N ASN A 36 33.72 0.59 28.87
CA ASN A 36 32.60 0.02 28.10
C ASN A 36 31.24 0.43 28.69
N VAL A 37 30.23 0.67 27.84
CA VAL A 37 28.89 1.17 28.23
C VAL A 37 28.25 0.36 29.38
N SER A 38 28.54 -0.94 29.42
CA SER A 38 28.10 -1.87 30.47
C SER A 38 28.77 -1.65 31.83
N ALA A 39 29.98 -1.07 31.86
CA ALA A 39 30.67 -0.66 33.08
C ALA A 39 30.29 0.78 33.49
N LEU A 40 29.90 1.62 32.53
CA LEU A 40 29.48 2.99 32.79
C LEU A 40 28.05 3.07 33.32
N THR A 41 27.11 2.33 32.71
CA THR A 41 25.70 2.30 33.11
C THR A 41 25.38 1.01 33.86
N ASN A 42 25.11 1.10 35.16
CA ASN A 42 24.74 -0.05 35.96
C ASN A 42 23.23 -0.30 35.86
N GLY A 43 22.80 -1.56 35.96
CA GLY A 43 21.38 -1.95 36.04
C GLY A 43 20.65 -1.40 37.27
N LEU A 44 21.38 -0.85 38.25
CA LEU A 44 20.84 -0.20 39.45
C LEU A 44 20.74 1.33 39.34
N ASP A 45 21.21 1.93 38.25
CA ASP A 45 21.14 3.38 38.08
C ASP A 45 19.69 3.85 37.99
N THR A 46 19.37 4.93 38.69
CA THR A 46 18.12 5.67 38.45
C THR A 46 18.12 6.29 37.06
N PRO A 47 16.94 6.63 36.49
CA PRO A 47 16.88 7.31 35.19
C PRO A 47 17.73 8.59 35.11
N GLU A 48 17.77 9.37 36.20
CA GLU A 48 18.56 10.60 36.29
C GLU A 48 20.07 10.34 36.26
N GLU A 49 20.54 9.35 37.03
CA GLU A 49 21.95 8.96 37.05
C GLU A 49 22.38 8.41 35.69
N ARG A 50 21.54 7.57 35.07
CA ARG A 50 21.80 7.04 33.73
C ARG A 50 21.88 8.16 32.69
N TYR A 51 20.96 9.13 32.72
CA TYR A 51 21.00 10.31 31.84
C TYR A 51 22.30 11.10 32.03
N THR A 52 22.66 11.42 33.27
CA THR A 52 23.86 12.20 33.60
C THR A 52 25.13 11.53 33.08
N LYS A 53 25.23 10.20 33.23
CA LYS A 53 26.39 9.42 32.74
C LYS A 53 26.44 9.38 31.21
N LEU A 54 25.33 9.09 30.53
CA LEU A 54 25.28 9.06 29.06
C LEU A 54 25.60 10.44 28.46
N LYS A 55 25.03 11.50 29.04
CA LYS A 55 25.29 12.87 28.62
C LYS A 55 26.78 13.22 28.71
N LYS A 56 27.46 12.77 29.76
CA LYS A 56 28.88 13.07 29.99
C LYS A 56 29.81 12.30 29.05
N HIS A 57 29.46 11.06 28.67
CA HIS A 57 30.40 10.13 28.04
C HIS A 57 30.05 9.72 26.61
N SER A 58 28.87 10.08 26.12
CA SER A 58 28.40 9.70 24.78
C SER A 58 28.11 10.91 23.89
N MET A 59 28.11 12.13 24.43
CA MET A 59 27.73 13.32 23.65
C MET A 59 28.85 13.95 22.83
N ASP A 60 30.10 13.52 23.05
CA ASP A 60 31.24 13.94 22.25
C ASP A 60 31.30 13.21 20.88
N PHE A 61 30.48 12.18 20.67
CA PHE A 61 30.37 11.48 19.40
C PHE A 61 29.39 12.15 18.45
N LEU A 62 29.75 12.19 17.18
CA LEU A 62 28.94 12.78 16.13
C LEU A 62 27.98 11.75 15.56
N LEU A 63 26.70 12.09 15.46
CA LEU A 63 25.76 11.42 14.58
C LEU A 63 26.09 11.83 13.13
N PHE A 64 26.71 10.94 12.37
CA PHE A 64 27.14 11.20 10.98
C PHE A 64 26.20 10.64 9.90
N GLN A 65 25.26 9.77 10.27
CA GLN A 65 24.21 9.26 9.38
C GLN A 65 22.90 9.18 10.16
N PHE A 66 21.82 9.68 9.55
CA PHE A 66 20.48 9.65 10.11
C PHE A 66 19.57 8.91 9.13
N GLY A 67 19.11 7.73 9.53
CA GLY A 67 18.13 6.93 8.82
C GLY A 67 16.72 7.44 9.08
N LEU A 68 15.94 7.62 8.01
CA LEU A 68 14.53 7.98 8.08
C LEU A 68 13.74 7.07 7.15
N CYS A 69 12.69 6.45 7.70
CA CYS A 69 11.74 5.65 6.94
C CYS A 69 10.32 6.19 7.16
N THR A 70 9.59 6.38 6.07
CA THR A 70 8.22 6.91 6.07
C THR A 70 7.24 5.80 5.70
N PHE A 71 6.14 5.68 6.45
CA PHE A 71 5.12 4.67 6.23
C PHE A 71 3.78 5.35 5.99
N LYS A 72 3.13 4.97 4.89
CA LYS A 72 1.82 5.47 4.49
C LYS A 72 0.94 4.29 4.11
N TYR A 73 -0.25 4.25 4.68
CA TYR A 73 -1.26 3.24 4.47
C TYR A 73 -2.17 3.61 3.28
N ASP A 74 -2.32 2.73 2.30
CA ASP A 74 -3.18 2.91 1.11
C ASP A 74 -4.38 1.96 1.16
N GLN A 75 -5.58 2.51 1.31
CA GLN A 75 -6.85 1.78 1.49
C GLN A 75 -7.43 1.18 0.18
N THR A 76 -6.98 1.62 -1.00
CA THR A 76 -7.66 1.33 -2.29
C THR A 76 -7.09 0.13 -3.05
N LYS A 77 -5.88 -0.31 -2.71
CA LYS A 77 -5.27 -1.52 -3.27
C LYS A 77 -5.44 -2.68 -2.31
N SER A 78 -6.48 -3.51 -2.53
CA SER A 78 -6.51 -4.86 -1.97
C SER A 78 -5.42 -5.70 -2.63
N LYS A 79 -4.25 -5.73 -1.99
CA LYS A 79 -3.38 -6.91 -1.86
C LYS A 79 -2.50 -6.64 -0.66
N THR A 80 -2.69 -7.43 0.41
CA THR A 80 -1.70 -7.89 1.39
C THR A 80 -2.46 -8.24 2.66
N SER A 81 -2.57 -9.54 2.95
CA SER A 81 -2.53 -9.97 4.35
C SER A 81 -1.33 -9.26 4.98
N PRO A 82 -1.44 -8.66 6.17
CA PRO A 82 -0.28 -8.06 6.80
C PRO A 82 0.85 -9.09 6.77
N ASP A 83 2.04 -8.67 6.31
CA ASP A 83 3.25 -9.49 6.40
C ASP A 83 3.62 -9.52 7.88
N ILE A 84 2.91 -10.38 8.63
CA ILE A 84 3.12 -10.56 10.05
C ILE A 84 4.47 -11.27 10.17
N LYS A 85 5.48 -10.49 10.52
CA LYS A 85 6.80 -11.00 10.86
C LYS A 85 6.73 -11.54 12.27
N PHE A 86 6.78 -12.85 12.40
CA PHE A 86 6.92 -13.53 13.67
C PHE A 86 8.32 -14.12 13.76
N ILE A 87 8.84 -14.21 14.99
CA ILE A 87 10.15 -14.80 15.26
C ILE A 87 9.94 -16.27 15.62
N CYS A 88 10.77 -17.13 15.05
CA CYS A 88 10.83 -18.53 15.43
C CYS A 88 12.10 -18.79 16.23
N GLN A 89 11.97 -19.49 17.34
CA GLN A 89 13.11 -20.01 18.08
C GLN A 89 13.51 -21.37 17.49
N SER A 90 14.77 -21.51 17.08
CA SER A 90 15.28 -22.71 16.40
C SER A 90 15.03 -24.00 17.19
N SER A 91 15.27 -24.00 18.50
CA SER A 91 15.05 -25.18 19.36
C SER A 91 13.57 -25.60 19.46
N SER A 92 12.64 -24.64 19.33
CA SER A 92 11.21 -24.92 19.38
C SER A 92 10.71 -25.53 18.07
N ILE A 93 11.24 -25.05 16.93
CA ILE A 93 10.97 -25.63 15.61
C ILE A 93 11.54 -27.06 15.54
N ASP A 94 12.75 -27.27 16.05
CA ASP A 94 13.38 -28.59 16.10
C ASP A 94 12.58 -29.60 16.94
N PHE A 95 12.11 -29.18 18.12
CA PHE A 95 11.21 -30.00 18.94
C PHE A 95 9.92 -30.36 18.20
N LEU A 96 9.25 -29.39 17.57
CA LEU A 96 8.01 -29.63 16.82
C LEU A 96 8.24 -30.60 15.65
N ALA A 97 9.34 -30.45 14.91
CA ALA A 97 9.72 -31.37 13.85
C ALA A 97 9.93 -32.80 14.38
N SER A 98 10.57 -32.95 15.55
CA SER A 98 10.80 -34.26 16.18
C SER A 98 9.52 -34.99 16.58
N GLN A 99 8.43 -34.26 16.81
CA GLN A 99 7.11 -34.80 17.15
C GLN A 99 6.22 -35.03 15.92
N GLY A 100 6.74 -34.85 14.71
CA GLY A 100 5.99 -35.02 13.46
C GLY A 100 5.01 -33.88 13.17
N PHE A 101 5.27 -32.68 13.71
CA PHE A 101 4.45 -31.51 13.41
C PHE A 101 4.58 -31.11 11.92
N ASP A 102 3.44 -30.94 11.24
CA ASP A 102 3.39 -30.57 9.83
C ASP A 102 3.31 -29.05 9.66
N PHE A 103 4.45 -28.42 9.41
CA PHE A 103 4.56 -26.97 9.24
C PHE A 103 3.85 -26.44 8.00
N ASN A 104 3.55 -27.27 7.00
CA ASN A 104 2.78 -26.82 5.83
C ASN A 104 1.36 -26.45 6.24
N LYS A 105 0.81 -27.08 7.29
CA LYS A 105 -0.48 -26.69 7.86
C LYS A 105 -0.48 -25.29 8.46
N VAL A 106 0.69 -24.73 8.79
CA VAL A 106 0.85 -23.39 9.34
C VAL A 106 1.24 -22.39 8.25
N PHE A 107 2.30 -22.66 7.48
CA PHE A 107 2.85 -21.67 6.54
C PHE A 107 2.17 -21.69 5.16
N CYS A 108 1.61 -22.82 4.73
CA CYS A 108 0.96 -22.96 3.43
C CYS A 108 -0.57 -23.01 3.52
N HIS A 109 -1.09 -23.62 4.60
CA HIS A 109 -2.52 -23.83 4.82
C HIS A 109 -3.04 -23.18 6.11
N GLY A 110 -2.25 -22.28 6.70
CA GLY A 110 -2.64 -21.54 7.89
C GLY A 110 -3.92 -20.74 7.64
N ILE A 111 -4.84 -20.81 8.58
CA ILE A 111 -6.09 -20.04 8.53
C ILE A 111 -5.75 -18.58 8.83
N PRO A 112 -6.02 -17.63 7.93
CA PRO A 112 -5.81 -16.22 8.23
C PRO A 112 -6.80 -15.77 9.30
N TYR A 113 -6.38 -14.83 10.14
CA TYR A 113 -7.22 -14.25 11.17
C TYR A 113 -6.99 -12.74 11.23
N LEU A 114 -7.97 -12.04 11.80
CA LEU A 114 -7.94 -10.62 12.09
C LEU A 114 -8.35 -10.45 13.55
N ASN A 115 -7.76 -9.49 14.24
CA ASN A 115 -8.26 -9.03 15.53
C ASN A 115 -9.49 -8.12 15.31
N GLN A 116 -10.17 -7.74 16.40
CA GLN A 116 -11.43 -7.02 16.34
C GLN A 116 -11.31 -5.64 15.68
N GLU A 117 -10.18 -4.95 15.86
CA GLU A 117 -9.92 -3.65 15.23
C GLU A 117 -9.58 -3.83 13.74
N GLU A 118 -8.78 -4.84 13.40
CA GLU A 118 -8.45 -5.19 12.02
C GLU A 118 -9.70 -5.63 11.22
N GLU A 119 -10.60 -6.40 11.83
CA GLU A 119 -11.87 -6.81 11.21
C GLU A 119 -12.80 -5.62 10.99
N ALA A 120 -12.95 -4.75 12.00
CA ALA A 120 -13.76 -3.55 11.91
C ALA A 120 -13.26 -2.63 10.79
N GLN A 121 -11.94 -2.42 10.72
CA GLN A 121 -11.31 -1.63 9.66
C GLN A 121 -11.51 -2.27 8.28
N LEU A 122 -11.33 -3.59 8.14
CA LEU A 122 -11.54 -4.26 6.85
C LEU A 122 -13.00 -4.23 6.40
N ARG A 123 -13.94 -4.35 7.33
CA ARG A 123 -15.37 -4.34 7.06
C ARG A 123 -15.82 -2.96 6.60
N GLU A 124 -15.40 -1.91 7.30
CA GLU A 124 -15.64 -0.51 6.89
C GLU A 124 -15.06 -0.21 5.50
N GLN A 125 -13.80 -0.58 5.27
CA GLN A 125 -13.15 -0.39 3.96
C GLN A 125 -13.85 -1.14 2.81
N THR A 126 -14.44 -2.31 3.09
CA THR A 126 -15.16 -3.10 2.08
C THR A 126 -16.51 -2.45 1.75
N GLU A 127 -17.21 -1.95 2.77
CA GLU A 127 -18.48 -1.23 2.63
C GLU A 127 -18.29 0.08 1.83
N GLU A 128 -17.23 0.83 2.13
CA GLU A 128 -16.88 2.05 1.41
C GLU A 128 -16.54 1.79 -0.06
N ARG A 129 -15.74 0.75 -0.35
CA ARG A 129 -15.41 0.36 -1.74
C ARG A 129 -16.65 -0.07 -2.51
N ARG A 130 -17.61 -0.73 -1.86
CA ARG A 130 -18.89 -1.11 -2.46
C ARG A 130 -19.74 0.13 -2.81
N ASN A 131 -19.81 1.11 -1.90
CA ASN A 131 -20.54 2.36 -2.14
C ASN A 131 -19.92 3.21 -3.27
N GLN A 132 -18.60 3.22 -3.41
CA GLN A 132 -17.92 3.93 -4.51
C GLN A 132 -18.23 3.32 -5.89
N HIS A 133 -18.36 1.99 -5.98
CA HIS A 133 -18.75 1.32 -7.24
C HIS A 133 -20.23 1.55 -7.60
N ALA A 134 -21.12 1.73 -6.63
CA ALA A 134 -22.54 2.01 -6.87
C ALA A 134 -22.81 3.42 -7.44
N ASN A 135 -21.90 4.38 -7.21
CA ASN A 135 -21.99 5.77 -7.69
C ASN A 135 -21.28 6.02 -9.04
N GLY A 136 -20.86 4.98 -9.76
CA GLY A 136 -20.39 5.08 -11.15
C GLY A 136 -18.98 5.62 -11.38
N VAL A 137 -18.18 5.85 -10.34
CA VAL A 137 -16.78 6.30 -10.47
C VAL A 137 -15.85 5.08 -10.60
N GLY A 138 -15.80 4.52 -11.82
CA GLY A 138 -14.87 3.45 -12.17
C GLY A 138 -13.40 3.90 -12.20
N THR A 139 -12.51 2.91 -12.14
CA THR A 139 -11.04 3.00 -12.04
C THR A 139 -10.40 4.04 -12.99
N PRO A 140 -9.33 4.77 -12.60
CA PRO A 140 -8.87 5.99 -13.31
C PRO A 140 -8.20 5.79 -14.67
N SER A 141 -8.15 4.57 -15.22
CA SER A 141 -7.24 4.25 -16.33
C SER A 141 -7.65 4.80 -17.71
N PHE A 142 -8.81 5.44 -17.87
CA PHE A 142 -9.25 5.95 -19.19
C PHE A 142 -9.98 7.31 -19.14
N ILE A 143 -9.70 8.17 -18.17
CA ILE A 143 -10.26 9.53 -18.17
C ILE A 143 -9.49 10.37 -19.21
N SER A 144 -10.15 10.74 -20.30
CA SER A 144 -9.60 11.67 -21.28
C SER A 144 -9.82 13.13 -20.85
N PRO A 145 -8.84 14.03 -21.09
CA PRO A 145 -8.93 15.42 -20.68
C PRO A 145 -9.83 16.19 -21.64
N SER A 146 -11.15 16.06 -21.48
CA SER A 146 -12.16 17.04 -21.88
C SER A 146 -13.54 16.45 -21.63
N SER A 147 -14.14 16.76 -20.50
CA SER A 147 -15.59 16.70 -20.33
C SER A 147 -16.25 17.83 -21.11
N SER A 148 -16.06 17.87 -22.44
CA SER A 148 -16.97 18.59 -23.32
C SER A 148 -18.28 17.79 -23.31
N LYS A 149 -19.26 18.32 -22.59
CA LYS A 149 -20.65 17.83 -22.54
C LYS A 149 -21.34 18.07 -23.89
N GLY A 150 -20.84 17.44 -24.95
CA GLY A 150 -21.36 17.57 -26.30
C GLY A 150 -21.50 16.19 -26.97
N PRO A 151 -22.28 16.09 -28.07
CA PRO A 151 -22.42 14.85 -28.82
C PRO A 151 -21.03 14.32 -29.20
N ALA A 152 -20.74 13.08 -28.83
CA ALA A 152 -19.44 12.46 -29.11
C ALA A 152 -19.24 12.37 -30.63
N HIS A 153 -18.25 13.10 -31.15
CA HIS A 153 -17.87 13.00 -32.56
C HIS A 153 -17.14 11.68 -32.79
N VAL A 154 -17.83 10.71 -33.39
CA VAL A 154 -17.22 9.44 -33.82
C VAL A 154 -16.59 9.63 -35.21
N PRO A 155 -15.27 9.42 -35.37
CA PRO A 155 -14.62 9.45 -36.68
C PRO A 155 -15.29 8.50 -37.68
N GLU A 156 -15.33 8.88 -38.97
CA GLU A 156 -16.07 8.13 -40.00
C GLU A 156 -15.65 6.65 -40.08
N GLU A 157 -14.35 6.39 -39.94
CA GLU A 157 -13.74 5.06 -39.91
C GLU A 157 -14.23 4.13 -38.79
N HIS A 158 -14.85 4.68 -37.74
CA HIS A 158 -15.34 3.92 -36.59
C HIS A 158 -16.86 3.98 -36.42
N LYS A 159 -17.58 4.79 -37.20
CA LYS A 159 -19.04 4.90 -37.10
C LYS A 159 -19.73 3.57 -37.30
N ASP A 160 -19.35 2.80 -38.31
CA ASP A 160 -19.95 1.49 -38.58
C ASP A 160 -19.75 0.50 -37.43
N PHE A 161 -18.56 0.53 -36.82
CA PHE A 161 -18.26 -0.31 -35.66
C PHE A 161 -19.13 0.07 -34.46
N ILE A 162 -19.21 1.37 -34.14
CA ILE A 162 -20.00 1.85 -33.01
C ILE A 162 -21.50 1.61 -33.23
N ASN A 163 -22.01 1.83 -34.43
CA ASN A 163 -23.41 1.57 -34.76
C ASN A 163 -23.77 0.08 -34.56
N ARG A 164 -22.90 -0.85 -34.99
CA ARG A 164 -23.10 -2.29 -34.73
C ARG A 164 -23.11 -2.62 -33.23
N VAL A 165 -22.24 -1.99 -32.43
CA VAL A 165 -22.23 -2.19 -30.98
C VAL A 165 -23.51 -1.65 -30.35
N VAL A 166 -23.97 -0.47 -30.78
CA VAL A 166 -25.21 0.14 -30.30
C VAL A 166 -26.41 -0.75 -30.65
N GLU A 167 -26.51 -1.27 -31.86
CA GLU A 167 -27.58 -2.21 -32.24
C GLU A 167 -27.60 -3.46 -31.35
N LYS A 168 -26.43 -4.05 -31.07
CA LYS A 168 -26.32 -5.20 -30.17
C LYS A 168 -26.78 -4.85 -28.74
N VAL A 169 -26.45 -3.65 -28.25
CA VAL A 169 -26.88 -3.17 -26.92
C VAL A 169 -28.39 -2.89 -26.87
N GLU A 170 -28.97 -2.28 -27.90
CA GLU A 170 -30.43 -2.05 -27.99
C GLU A 170 -31.20 -3.38 -28.08
N ALA A 171 -30.66 -4.36 -28.81
CA ALA A 171 -31.20 -5.70 -28.87
C ALA A 171 -31.16 -6.40 -27.50
N LEU A 172 -30.15 -6.14 -26.66
CA LEU A 172 -30.09 -6.64 -25.29
C LEU A 172 -31.25 -6.13 -24.44
N PHE A 173 -31.62 -4.85 -24.55
CA PHE A 173 -32.78 -4.30 -23.83
C PHE A 173 -34.12 -4.88 -24.28
N SER A 174 -34.20 -5.34 -25.53
CA SER A 174 -35.42 -5.94 -26.11
C SER A 174 -35.51 -7.46 -25.89
N ASN A 175 -34.39 -8.12 -25.60
CA ASN A 175 -34.32 -9.56 -25.34
C ASN A 175 -34.32 -9.88 -23.83
N SER A 176 -34.56 -11.15 -23.50
CA SER A 176 -34.49 -11.65 -22.11
C SER A 176 -33.05 -11.93 -21.63
N GLU A 177 -32.03 -11.62 -22.43
CA GLU A 177 -30.63 -11.87 -22.07
C GLU A 177 -30.11 -10.83 -21.08
N LYS A 178 -29.27 -11.25 -20.14
CA LYS A 178 -28.75 -10.37 -19.06
C LYS A 178 -27.38 -9.78 -19.35
N THR A 179 -26.65 -10.33 -20.33
CA THR A 179 -25.25 -10.01 -20.61
C THR A 179 -25.01 -10.01 -22.11
N LEU A 180 -24.19 -9.08 -22.59
CA LEU A 180 -23.74 -9.00 -23.98
C LEU A 180 -22.21 -9.06 -24.02
N ASP A 181 -21.69 -10.07 -24.70
CA ASP A 181 -20.26 -10.16 -24.97
C ASP A 181 -19.93 -9.44 -26.29
N LEU A 182 -19.01 -8.48 -26.21
CA LEU A 182 -18.51 -7.75 -27.37
C LEU A 182 -17.19 -8.38 -27.84
N ASP A 183 -17.02 -8.42 -29.17
CA ASP A 183 -15.76 -8.86 -29.77
C ASP A 183 -14.58 -7.98 -29.30
N PRO A 184 -13.37 -8.55 -29.14
CA PRO A 184 -12.20 -7.78 -28.78
C PRO A 184 -11.99 -6.60 -29.73
N CYS A 185 -11.84 -5.41 -29.16
CA CYS A 185 -11.65 -4.16 -29.91
C CYS A 185 -10.41 -3.41 -29.43
N THR A 186 -9.96 -2.44 -30.22
CA THR A 186 -8.81 -1.61 -29.84
C THR A 186 -9.15 -0.74 -28.62
N GLY A 187 -8.13 -0.30 -27.87
CA GLY A 187 -8.35 0.60 -26.73
C GLY A 187 -9.10 1.88 -27.10
N PHE A 188 -8.91 2.38 -28.33
CA PHE A 188 -9.62 3.56 -28.84
C PHE A 188 -11.10 3.26 -29.14
N GLN A 189 -11.39 2.14 -29.81
CA GLN A 189 -12.76 1.67 -30.02
C GLN A 189 -13.49 1.43 -28.70
N ARG A 190 -12.82 0.81 -27.71
CA ARG A 190 -13.37 0.63 -26.36
C ARG A 190 -13.73 1.96 -25.72
N LYS A 191 -12.85 2.95 -25.79
CA LYS A 191 -13.14 4.31 -25.30
C LYS A 191 -14.36 4.91 -25.98
N LEU A 192 -14.48 4.79 -27.30
CA LEU A 192 -15.63 5.29 -28.06
C LEU A 192 -16.93 4.59 -27.62
N ILE A 193 -16.92 3.28 -27.37
CA ILE A 193 -18.08 2.55 -26.83
C ILE A 193 -18.53 3.15 -25.49
N TYR A 194 -17.62 3.30 -24.52
CA TYR A 194 -17.95 3.89 -23.21
C TYR A 194 -18.47 5.33 -23.36
N GLN A 195 -17.88 6.12 -24.25
CA GLN A 195 -18.30 7.51 -24.47
C GLN A 195 -19.68 7.61 -25.13
N THR A 196 -19.97 6.76 -26.11
CA THR A 196 -21.27 6.75 -26.81
C THR A 196 -22.39 6.22 -25.93
N LEU A 197 -22.15 5.16 -25.17
CA LEU A 197 -23.16 4.54 -24.30
C LEU A 197 -23.45 5.36 -23.03
N ASN A 198 -22.51 6.19 -22.57
CA ASN A 198 -22.76 7.09 -21.43
C ASN A 198 -23.67 8.28 -21.76
N TRP A 199 -23.93 8.58 -23.04
CA TRP A 199 -24.75 9.72 -23.46
C TRP A 199 -26.13 9.33 -24.00
N LYS A 200 -26.27 8.10 -24.48
CA LYS A 200 -27.58 7.53 -24.85
C LYS A 200 -28.37 7.16 -23.59
#